data_AF-A0A2N1A8I2-F1
#
_entry.id   AF-A0A2N1A8I2-F1
#
_cell.length_a   1.000
_cell.length_b   1.000
_cell.length_c   1.000
_cell.angle_alpha   90.00
_cell.angle_beta   90.00
_cell.angle_gamma   90.00
#
_symmetry.space_group_name_H-M   'P 1'
#
loop_
_entity.id
_entity.type
_entity.pdbx_description
1 polymer ?
#
loop_
_entity_poly.entity_id
_entity_poly.type
_entity_poly.pdbx_seq_one_letter_code
_entity_poly.pdbx_strand_id
1 'polypeptide(L)'
;DTCSHCSASLDATLVLATERRQVFDLPKVALHVTEYQVEVKRCTYCDKKSKSEFPKNVTNNTQYGTNIQAILTYFSQYQLLPYKR
;
A
#
# COMPACT_ATOMS: atom_id res chain seq x y z
N ASP A 1 -16.54 30.52 24.54
CA ASP A 1 -15.99 31.13 23.32
C ASP A 1 -15.92 32.65 23.42
N THR A 2 -14.81 33.27 22.98
CA THR A 2 -14.63 34.74 23.05
C THR A 2 -14.14 35.32 21.74
N CYS A 3 -14.63 36.50 21.38
CA CYS A 3 -14.22 37.23 20.18
C CYS A 3 -12.73 37.60 20.22
N SER A 4 -11.97 37.27 19.18
CA SER A 4 -10.53 37.57 19.06
C SER A 4 -10.21 39.08 18.98
N HIS A 5 -11.19 39.92 18.63
CA HIS A 5 -10.99 41.36 18.45
C HIS A 5 -11.37 42.19 19.68
N CYS A 6 -12.42 41.80 20.40
CA CYS A 6 -12.97 42.57 21.52
C CYS A 6 -13.15 41.77 22.82
N SER A 7 -12.78 40.48 22.84
CA SER A 7 -12.90 39.57 24.00
C SER A 7 -14.33 39.34 24.53
N ALA A 8 -15.36 39.84 23.86
CA ALA A 8 -16.76 39.58 24.22
C ALA A 8 -17.10 38.09 24.09
N SER A 9 -18.00 37.57 24.95
CA SER A 9 -18.47 36.18 24.88
C SER A 9 -19.30 35.94 23.62
N LEU A 10 -19.10 34.78 23.00
CA LEU A 10 -19.82 34.31 21.81
C LEU A 10 -20.81 33.18 22.14
N ASP A 11 -20.95 32.79 23.40
CA ASP A 11 -21.70 31.58 23.81
C ASP A 11 -23.21 31.65 23.48
N ALA A 12 -23.77 32.87 23.39
CA ALA A 12 -25.17 33.10 23.02
C ALA A 12 -25.38 33.38 21.52
N THR A 13 -24.33 33.32 20.71
CA THR A 13 -24.40 33.65 19.27
C THR A 13 -24.57 32.40 18.42
N LEU A 14 -25.33 32.51 17.32
CA LEU A 14 -25.54 31.42 16.37
C LEU A 14 -24.30 31.22 15.48
N VAL A 15 -23.98 29.96 15.16
CA VAL A 15 -22.93 29.64 14.19
C VAL A 15 -23.33 30.16 12.80
N LEU A 16 -22.51 31.06 12.24
CA LEU A 16 -22.79 31.68 10.94
C LEU A 16 -22.41 30.79 9.75
N ALA A 17 -21.30 30.05 9.85
CA ALA A 17 -20.82 29.14 8.82
C ALA A 17 -19.88 28.09 9.42
N THR A 18 -19.72 26.96 8.73
CA THR A 18 -18.71 25.94 9.07
C THR A 18 -17.81 25.73 7.87
N GLU A 19 -16.53 26.06 8.03
CA GLU A 19 -15.51 25.72 7.04
C GLU A 19 -14.92 24.34 7.33
N ARG A 20 -14.60 23.57 6.28
CA ARG A 20 -13.98 22.25 6.39
C ARG A 20 -12.74 22.19 5.50
N ARG A 21 -11.65 21.63 6.03
CA ARG A 21 -10.41 21.35 5.29
C ARG A 21 -9.98 19.92 5.62
N GLN A 22 -9.47 19.18 4.64
CA GLN A 22 -8.98 17.81 4.78
C GLN A 22 -7.57 17.71 4.22
N VAL A 23 -6.72 16.99 4.92
CA VAL A 23 -5.41 16.55 4.42
C VAL A 23 -5.51 15.05 4.22
N PHE A 24 -5.34 14.60 2.98
CA PHE A 24 -5.24 13.19 2.65
C PHE A 24 -3.76 12.84 2.55
N ASP A 25 -3.31 11.96 3.44
CA ASP A 25 -1.96 11.42 3.41
C ASP A 25 -2.02 9.89 3.35
N LEU A 26 -0.96 9.28 2.85
CA LEU A 26 -0.83 7.83 2.84
C LEU A 26 -0.23 7.37 4.18
N PRO A 27 -0.73 6.27 4.76
CA PRO A 27 0.00 5.63 5.85
C PRO A 27 1.39 5.21 5.34
N LYS A 28 2.36 5.11 6.26
CA LYS A 28 3.72 4.67 5.90
C LYS A 28 3.65 3.39 5.06
N VAL A 29 4.06 3.50 3.80
CA VAL A 29 4.07 2.36 2.88
C VAL A 29 5.27 1.49 3.23
N ALA A 30 5.01 0.29 3.75
CA ALA A 30 6.03 -0.70 4.08
C ALA A 30 5.94 -1.90 3.13
N LEU A 31 7.07 -2.31 2.59
CA LEU A 31 7.14 -3.53 1.78
C LEU A 31 7.07 -4.74 2.71
N HIS A 32 6.06 -5.59 2.52
CA HIS A 32 6.02 -6.90 3.15
C HIS A 32 6.47 -7.95 2.13
N VAL A 33 7.48 -8.74 2.51
CA VAL A 33 8.04 -9.79 1.66
C VAL A 33 7.72 -11.13 2.30
N THR A 34 7.02 -11.99 1.56
CA THR A 34 6.80 -13.39 1.93
C THR A 34 7.72 -14.26 1.08
N GLU A 35 8.66 -14.93 1.72
CA GLU A 35 9.53 -15.90 1.05
C GLU A 35 8.85 -17.27 1.01
N TYR A 36 8.80 -17.86 -0.18
CA TYR A 36 8.34 -19.23 -0.37
C TYR A 36 9.54 -20.13 -0.59
N GLN A 37 9.62 -21.21 0.18
CA GLN A 37 10.66 -22.22 0.06
C GLN A 37 10.04 -23.56 -0.34
N VAL A 38 10.74 -24.30 -1.20
CA VAL A 38 10.38 -25.68 -1.56
C VAL A 38 11.62 -26.55 -1.47
N GLU A 39 11.45 -27.76 -0.97
CA GLU A 39 12.54 -28.73 -0.89
C GLU A 39 12.79 -29.38 -2.25
N VAL A 40 14.06 -29.65 -2.53
CA VAL A 40 14.49 -30.48 -3.66
C VAL A 40 15.21 -31.69 -3.09
N LYS A 41 14.66 -32.88 -3.32
CA LYS A 41 15.22 -34.15 -2.85
C LYS A 41 15.71 -34.99 -4.02
N ARG A 42 16.70 -35.83 -3.78
CA ARG A 42 17.22 -36.81 -4.73
C ARG A 42 16.66 -38.17 -4.37
N CYS A 43 16.03 -38.84 -5.34
CA CYS A 43 15.50 -40.19 -5.14
C CYS A 43 16.66 -41.17 -4.97
N THR A 44 16.66 -41.95 -3.89
CA THR A 44 17.70 -42.95 -3.60
C THR A 44 17.69 -44.13 -4.56
N TYR A 45 16.58 -44.39 -5.26
CA TYR A 45 16.43 -45.53 -6.17
C TYR A 45 16.81 -45.22 -7.63
N CYS A 46 16.53 -44.01 -8.11
CA CYS A 46 16.73 -43.65 -9.53
C CYS A 46 17.62 -42.42 -9.76
N ASP A 47 18.17 -41.85 -8.67
CA ASP A 47 19.06 -40.68 -8.66
C ASP A 47 18.46 -39.37 -9.23
N LYS A 48 17.18 -39.39 -9.63
CA LYS A 48 16.48 -38.22 -10.15
C LYS A 48 16.13 -37.23 -9.04
N LYS A 49 16.15 -35.94 -9.38
CA LYS A 49 15.67 -34.86 -8.50
C LYS A 49 14.15 -34.77 -8.54
N SER A 50 13.54 -34.64 -7.37
CA SER A 50 12.13 -34.31 -7.18
C SER A 50 12.03 -32.98 -6.43
N LYS A 51 11.16 -32.09 -6.89
CA LYS A 51 10.96 -30.74 -6.33
C LYS A 51 9.47 -30.53 -6.07
N SER A 52 9.13 -30.02 -4.89
CA SER A 52 7.75 -29.61 -4.60
C SER A 52 7.37 -28.34 -5.37
N GLU A 53 6.09 -28.22 -5.71
CA GLU A 53 5.58 -27.07 -6.44
C GLU A 53 5.40 -25.85 -5.53
N PHE A 54 5.64 -24.66 -6.08
CA PHE A 54 5.25 -23.41 -5.45
C PHE A 54 3.73 -23.18 -5.58
N PRO A 55 3.14 -22.30 -4.75
CA PRO A 55 1.78 -21.82 -4.97
C PRO A 55 1.61 -21.24 -6.39
N LYS A 56 0.43 -21.42 -7.00
CA LYS A 56 0.16 -21.04 -8.40
C LYS A 56 0.46 -19.57 -8.73
N ASN A 57 0.36 -18.69 -7.75
CA ASN A 57 0.61 -17.25 -7.89
C ASN A 57 2.11 -16.87 -7.79
N VAL A 58 3.00 -17.80 -7.45
CA VAL A 58 4.45 -17.59 -7.34
C VAL A 58 5.11 -18.18 -8.58
N THR A 59 5.30 -17.34 -9.59
CA THR A 59 5.74 -17.74 -10.93
C THR A 59 7.18 -17.33 -11.25
N ASN A 60 7.75 -16.39 -10.49
CA ASN A 60 9.11 -15.88 -10.69
C ASN A 60 9.92 -15.91 -9.39
N ASN A 61 11.24 -15.89 -9.51
CA ASN A 61 12.16 -15.81 -8.35
C ASN A 61 11.92 -14.55 -7.50
N THR A 62 11.51 -13.46 -8.14
CA THR A 62 11.09 -12.22 -7.48
C THR A 62 9.94 -11.63 -8.28
N GLN A 63 8.88 -11.22 -7.60
CA GLN A 63 7.72 -10.61 -8.24
C GLN A 63 7.01 -9.65 -7.30
N TYR A 64 6.40 -8.61 -7.88
CA TYR A 64 5.55 -7.70 -7.13
C TYR A 64 4.16 -8.29 -6.92
N GLY A 65 3.64 -8.14 -5.69
CA GLY A 65 2.27 -8.52 -5.37
C GLY A 65 1.23 -7.58 -6.01
N THR A 66 -0.03 -8.02 -6.00
CA THR A 66 -1.16 -7.32 -6.62
C THR A 66 -1.31 -5.88 -6.13
N ASN A 67 -1.11 -5.62 -4.83
CA ASN A 67 -1.23 -4.26 -4.27
C ASN A 67 -0.18 -3.30 -4.84
N ILE A 68 1.06 -3.75 -5.00
CA ILE A 68 2.13 -2.93 -5.61
C ILE A 68 1.80 -2.67 -7.08
N GLN A 69 1.37 -3.70 -7.81
CA GLN A 69 0.96 -3.57 -9.20
C GLN A 69 -0.20 -2.59 -9.37
N ALA A 70 -1.20 -2.64 -8.47
CA ALA A 70 -2.33 -1.72 -8.47
C ALA A 70 -1.89 -0.26 -8.23
N ILE A 71 -1.01 -0.02 -7.26
CA ILE A 71 -0.46 1.30 -6.97
C ILE A 71 0.32 1.85 -8.17
N LEU A 72 1.21 1.04 -8.77
CA LEU A 72 1.98 1.43 -9.95
C LEU A 72 1.07 1.72 -11.15
N THR A 73 0.03 0.91 -11.35
CA THR A 73 -0.95 1.12 -12.43
C THR A 73 -1.74 2.41 -12.18
N TYR A 74 -2.22 2.63 -10.96
CA TYR A 74 -2.93 3.86 -10.61
C TYR A 74 -2.07 5.10 -10.84
N PHE A 75 -0.82 5.10 -10.36
CA PHE A 75 0.06 6.25 -10.52
C PHE A 75 0.46 6.50 -11.98
N SER A 76 0.72 5.45 -12.74
CA SER A 76 1.11 5.60 -14.14
C SER A 76 -0.07 5.96 -15.05
N GLN A 77 -1.23 5.35 -14.86
CA GLN A 77 -2.37 5.48 -15.78
C GLN A 77 -3.35 6.57 -15.37
N TYR A 78 -3.60 6.75 -14.08
CA TYR A 78 -4.60 7.72 -13.60
C TYR A 78 -3.96 9.04 -13.20
N GLN A 79 -2.88 8.99 -12.42
CA GLN A 79 -2.17 10.19 -11.99
C GLN A 79 -1.15 10.70 -13.02
N LEU A 80 -0.90 9.93 -14.10
CA LEU A 80 0.04 10.24 -15.18
C LEU A 80 1.43 10.65 -14.66
N LEU A 81 1.85 10.07 -13.53
CA LEU A 81 3.13 10.38 -12.93
C LEU A 81 4.24 9.89 -13.86
N PRO A 82 5.11 10.79 -14.36
CA PRO A 82 6.12 10.41 -15.33
C PRO A 82 7.10 9.45 -14.69
N TYR A 83 7.27 8.29 -15.33
CA TYR A 83 8.25 7.32 -14.90
C TYR A 83 9.63 7.75 -15.38
N LYS A 84 10.42 8.28 -14.46
CA LYS A 84 11.83 8.60 -14.70
C LYS A 84 12.65 7.34 -14.40
N ARG A 85 13.19 6.71 -15.46
CA ARG A 85 14.17 5.63 -15.35
C ARG A 85 15.55 6.18 -15.06
#